data_AF-A0A6M5UM17-F1
#
_entry.id   AF-A0A6M5UM17-F1
#
_cell.length_a   1.000
_cell.length_b   1.000
_cell.length_c   1.000
_cell.angle_alpha   90.00
_cell.angle_beta   90.00
_cell.angle_gamma   90.00
#
_symmetry.space_group_name_H-M   'P 1'
#
loop_
_entity.id
_entity.type
_entity.pdbx_description
1 polymer ?
#
loop_
_entity_poly.entity_id
_entity_poly.type
_entity_poly.pdbx_seq_one_letter_code
_entity_poly.pdbx_strand_id
1 'polypeptide(L)'
;MAIDPSLAVGTHTLKATYGADTVFTASSGTVRLTVAQAGSTTTGSVAPNPVKPAVAAKATLHVESATGVVPTGDVQVTVRRNNVTVASLTGTLDEAGNVVVTLPKLPQTGTYQVQARYQGSAGVAPSTLNLTLTVRS
;
A
#
# COMPACT_ATOMS: atom_id res chain seq x y z
N MET A 1 5.15 -30.06 16.37
CA MET A 1 5.79 -29.22 15.34
C MET A 1 4.95 -27.97 15.21
N ALA A 2 5.34 -26.89 15.88
CA ALA A 2 4.63 -25.62 15.78
C ALA A 2 5.11 -24.90 14.52
N ILE A 3 4.19 -24.58 13.63
CA ILE A 3 4.46 -23.63 12.55
C ILE A 3 4.41 -22.23 13.18
N ASP A 4 5.47 -21.46 13.00
CA ASP A 4 5.59 -20.11 13.54
C ASP A 4 4.54 -19.21 12.87
N PRO A 5 3.61 -18.56 13.61
CA PRO A 5 2.52 -17.79 13.03
C PRO A 5 2.99 -16.53 12.26
N SER A 6 4.28 -16.19 12.28
CA SER A 6 4.85 -15.03 11.60
C SER A 6 5.66 -15.36 10.35
N LEU A 7 5.30 -16.41 9.59
CA LEU A 7 5.94 -16.68 8.29
C LEU A 7 5.81 -15.44 7.39
N ALA A 8 6.92 -14.73 7.21
CA ALA A 8 7.00 -13.56 6.34
C ALA A 8 6.62 -13.95 4.89
N VAL A 9 6.21 -12.97 4.08
CA VAL A 9 5.98 -13.20 2.66
C VAL A 9 7.24 -13.79 2.02
N GLY A 10 7.07 -14.82 1.21
CA GLY A 10 8.17 -15.54 0.57
C GLY A 10 8.01 -17.05 0.62
N THR A 11 9.05 -17.74 0.16
CA THR A 11 9.09 -19.20 0.12
C THR A 11 9.87 -19.74 1.30
N HIS A 12 9.20 -20.56 2.11
CA HIS A 12 9.78 -21.22 3.27
C HIS A 12 9.96 -22.71 2.99
N THR A 13 11.14 -23.24 3.34
CA THR A 13 11.41 -24.68 3.24
C THR A 13 11.34 -25.28 4.63
N LEU A 14 10.28 -26.06 4.87
CA LEU A 14 10.11 -26.82 6.09
C LEU A 14 10.82 -28.16 5.92
N LYS A 15 11.74 -28.50 6.84
CA LYS A 15 12.41 -29.80 6.87
C LYS A 15 11.88 -30.60 8.05
N ALA A 16 11.24 -31.73 7.76
CA ALA A 16 10.87 -32.71 8.77
C ALA A 16 11.98 -33.77 8.81
N THR A 17 12.51 -34.05 9.99
CA THR A 17 13.52 -35.10 10.22
C THR A 17 12.99 -36.12 11.20
N TYR A 18 13.11 -37.39 10.84
CA TYR A 18 12.91 -38.54 11.69
C TYR A 18 14.26 -39.04 12.17
N GLY A 19 14.45 -39.09 13.49
CA GLY A 19 15.74 -39.35 14.14
C GLY A 19 16.21 -40.80 14.19
N ALA A 20 15.56 -41.71 13.44
CA ALA A 20 15.69 -43.17 13.56
C ALA A 20 15.18 -43.72 14.91
N ASP A 21 14.87 -45.01 14.93
CA ASP A 21 14.66 -45.81 16.15
C ASP A 21 15.29 -47.21 15.98
N THR A 22 14.99 -48.14 16.89
CA THR A 22 15.53 -49.51 16.87
C THR A 22 15.05 -50.37 15.69
N VAL A 23 14.03 -49.93 14.96
CA VAL A 23 13.35 -50.66 13.87
C VAL A 23 13.43 -49.92 12.54
N PHE A 24 13.50 -48.59 12.54
CA PHE A 24 13.47 -47.73 11.35
C PHE A 24 14.67 -46.78 11.27
N THR A 25 15.22 -46.62 10.06
CA THR A 25 16.32 -45.70 9.78
C THR A 25 15.88 -44.25 9.77
N ALA A 26 16.84 -43.33 9.97
CA ALA A 26 16.57 -41.89 9.93
C ALA A 26 16.10 -41.49 8.53
N SER A 27 15.08 -40.63 8.47
CA SER A 27 14.57 -40.10 7.20
C SER A 27 14.35 -38.60 7.32
N SER A 28 14.31 -37.91 6.18
CA SER A 28 13.90 -36.51 6.18
C SER A 28 13.10 -36.20 4.94
N GLY A 29 12.06 -35.40 5.11
CA GLY A 29 11.26 -34.83 4.03
C GLY A 29 11.35 -33.31 4.05
N THR A 30 11.28 -32.69 2.88
CA THR A 30 11.16 -31.23 2.76
C THR A 30 9.84 -30.86 2.11
N VAL A 31 9.22 -29.80 2.61
CA VAL A 31 7.99 -29.22 2.07
C VAL A 31 8.24 -27.73 1.82
N ARG A 32 7.79 -27.24 0.66
CA ARG A 32 7.81 -25.80 0.35
C ARG A 32 6.47 -25.17 0.70
N LEU A 33 6.51 -24.06 1.42
CA LEU A 33 5.36 -23.22 1.73
C LEU A 33 5.58 -21.84 1.10
N THR A 34 4.65 -21.40 0.26
CA THR A 34 4.69 -20.07 -0.35
C THR A 34 3.67 -19.17 0.35
N VAL A 35 4.15 -18.07 0.93
CA VAL A 35 3.30 -17.02 1.51
C VAL A 35 3.28 -15.84 0.56
N ALA A 36 2.11 -15.51 0.01
CA ALA A 36 1.92 -14.37 -0.89
C ALA A 36 1.55 -13.10 -0.11
N GLN A 37 1.80 -11.93 -0.72
CA GLN A 37 1.30 -10.66 -0.19
C GLN A 37 -0.23 -10.61 -0.25
N ALA A 38 -0.84 -9.99 0.77
CA ALA A 38 -2.25 -9.64 0.73
C ALA A 38 -2.49 -8.55 -0.31
N GLY A 39 -3.56 -8.67 -1.11
CA GLY A 39 -4.01 -7.57 -1.96
C GLY A 39 -4.39 -6.35 -1.14
N SER A 40 -4.29 -5.15 -1.72
CA SER A 40 -4.75 -3.91 -1.09
C SER A 40 -5.65 -3.09 -1.99
N THR A 41 -6.50 -2.28 -1.35
CA THR A 41 -7.34 -1.29 -2.00
C THR A 41 -7.07 0.07 -1.38
N THR A 42 -6.65 1.03 -2.21
CA THR A 42 -6.54 2.44 -1.80
C THR A 42 -7.82 3.16 -2.17
N THR A 43 -8.46 3.80 -1.19
CA THR A 43 -9.64 4.67 -1.36
C THR A 43 -9.35 6.07 -0.85
N GLY A 44 -10.18 7.05 -1.20
CA GLY A 44 -9.98 8.40 -0.73
C GLY A 44 -10.68 9.47 -1.55
N SER A 45 -10.46 10.71 -1.16
CA SER A 45 -11.05 11.89 -1.78
C SER A 45 -10.12 13.09 -1.68
N VAL A 46 -10.34 14.09 -2.54
CA VAL A 46 -9.66 15.39 -2.45
C VAL A 46 -10.69 16.46 -2.11
N ALA A 47 -10.42 17.24 -1.06
CA ALA A 47 -11.29 18.31 -0.61
C ALA A 47 -10.49 19.58 -0.22
N PRO A 48 -11.00 20.79 -0.49
CA PRO A 48 -12.21 21.07 -1.26
C PRO A 48 -12.03 20.73 -2.76
N ASN A 49 -13.11 20.31 -3.42
CA ASN A 49 -13.17 20.11 -4.86
C ASN A 49 -14.56 20.57 -5.36
N PRO A 50 -14.67 21.64 -6.14
CA PRO A 50 -13.57 22.43 -6.71
C PRO A 50 -12.88 23.36 -5.69
N VAL A 51 -11.60 23.64 -5.91
CA VAL A 51 -10.77 24.53 -5.07
C VAL A 51 -10.48 25.85 -5.79
N LYS A 52 -10.37 26.94 -5.02
CA LYS A 52 -9.95 28.25 -5.56
C LYS A 52 -8.46 28.23 -5.93
N PRO A 53 -8.02 29.02 -6.93
CA PRO A 53 -6.61 29.19 -7.21
C PRO A 53 -5.84 29.62 -5.96
N ALA A 54 -4.62 29.11 -5.82
CA ALA A 54 -3.74 29.38 -4.68
C ALA A 54 -4.26 28.96 -3.29
N VAL A 55 -5.36 28.19 -3.22
CA VAL A 55 -5.82 27.51 -2.00
C VAL A 55 -5.35 26.06 -2.03
N ALA A 56 -4.83 25.57 -0.90
CA ALA A 56 -4.40 24.19 -0.77
C ALA A 56 -5.61 23.26 -0.56
N ALA A 57 -5.70 22.21 -1.36
CA ALA A 57 -6.62 21.10 -1.11
C ALA A 57 -5.90 19.99 -0.34
N LYS A 58 -6.66 19.10 0.30
CA LYS A 58 -6.15 17.94 1.03
C LYS A 58 -6.66 16.66 0.37
N ALA A 59 -5.75 15.73 0.12
CA ALA A 59 -6.09 14.36 -0.25
C ALA A 59 -6.19 13.53 1.04
N THR A 60 -7.37 13.00 1.33
CA THR A 60 -7.60 12.07 2.44
C THR A 60 -7.70 10.68 1.85
N LEU A 61 -6.80 9.79 2.26
CA LEU A 61 -6.61 8.47 1.67
C LEU A 61 -6.69 7.41 2.77
N HIS A 62 -7.23 6.25 2.43
CA HIS A 62 -7.30 5.07 3.27
C HIS A 62 -6.84 3.86 2.46
N VAL A 63 -6.02 3.01 3.07
CA VAL A 63 -5.54 1.76 2.46
C VAL A 63 -6.00 0.60 3.32
N GLU A 64 -6.71 -0.32 2.69
CA GLU A 64 -7.20 -1.54 3.33
C GLU A 64 -6.54 -2.77 2.69
N SER A 65 -6.24 -3.81 3.46
CA SER A 65 -5.82 -5.11 2.92
C SER A 65 -6.97 -6.10 2.87
N ALA A 66 -6.93 -7.00 1.89
CA ALA A 66 -7.94 -8.05 1.72
C ALA A 66 -7.94 -9.11 2.84
N THR A 67 -6.88 -9.15 3.67
CA THR A 67 -6.71 -10.15 4.73
C THR A 67 -6.82 -9.57 6.14
N GLY A 68 -7.16 -8.29 6.27
CA GLY A 68 -7.28 -7.59 7.56
C GLY A 68 -5.94 -7.22 8.21
N VAL A 69 -4.81 -7.52 7.56
CA VAL A 69 -3.50 -6.99 7.97
C VAL A 69 -3.49 -5.49 7.75
N VAL A 70 -3.21 -4.70 8.79
CA VAL A 70 -3.12 -3.24 8.66
C VAL A 70 -1.97 -2.89 7.69
N PRO A 71 -2.25 -2.19 6.57
CA PRO A 71 -1.22 -1.75 5.65
C PRO A 71 -0.34 -0.68 6.31
N THR A 72 0.97 -0.87 6.23
CA THR A 72 1.97 0.11 6.71
C THR A 72 2.75 0.70 5.55
N GLY A 73 3.53 1.76 5.81
CA GLY A 73 4.39 2.39 4.81
C GLY A 73 3.78 3.64 4.18
N ASP A 74 4.23 3.95 2.96
CA ASP A 74 3.99 5.26 2.36
C ASP A 74 3.05 5.22 1.16
N VAL A 75 2.30 6.31 1.02
CA VAL A 75 1.51 6.65 -0.16
C VAL A 75 2.15 7.83 -0.87
N GLN A 76 2.55 7.60 -2.12
CA GLN A 76 3.05 8.63 -3.01
C GLN A 76 1.89 9.29 -3.76
N VAL A 77 1.72 10.59 -3.57
CA VAL A 77 0.69 11.40 -4.24
C VAL A 77 1.34 12.25 -5.31
N THR A 78 1.05 11.94 -6.57
CA THR A 78 1.50 12.71 -7.73
C THR A 78 0.35 13.51 -8.31
N VAL A 79 0.53 14.82 -8.40
CA VAL A 79 -0.43 15.72 -9.06
C VAL A 79 0.05 15.99 -10.48
N ARG A 80 -0.81 15.77 -11.47
CA ARG A 80 -0.53 15.98 -12.89
C ARG A 80 -1.55 16.91 -13.53
N ARG A 81 -1.10 17.69 -14.51
CA ARG A 81 -1.94 18.48 -15.41
C ARG A 81 -1.49 18.19 -16.84
N ASN A 82 -2.41 17.79 -17.72
CA ASN A 82 -2.09 17.45 -19.11
C ASN A 82 -0.89 16.48 -19.23
N ASN A 83 -0.87 15.43 -18.39
CA ASN A 83 0.21 14.44 -18.30
C ASN A 83 1.57 14.95 -17.79
N VAL A 84 1.68 16.22 -17.40
CA VAL A 84 2.88 16.81 -16.77
C VAL A 84 2.74 16.77 -15.26
N THR A 85 3.73 16.22 -14.57
CA THR A 85 3.80 16.25 -13.10
C THR A 85 4.04 17.66 -12.61
N VAL A 86 3.10 18.20 -11.83
CA VAL A 86 3.21 19.52 -11.20
C VAL A 86 3.66 19.43 -9.74
N ALA A 87 3.42 18.29 -9.10
CA ALA A 87 3.84 18.03 -7.73
C ALA A 87 3.96 16.53 -7.45
N SER A 88 4.88 16.18 -6.56
CA SER A 88 4.99 14.84 -5.98
C SER A 88 5.15 15.00 -4.47
N LEU A 89 4.31 14.30 -3.72
CA LEU A 89 4.26 14.33 -2.26
C LEU A 89 4.28 12.90 -1.74
N THR A 90 4.75 12.72 -0.53
CA THR A 90 4.68 11.44 0.18
C THR A 90 3.94 11.67 1.49
N GLY A 91 3.03 10.75 1.82
CA GLY A 91 2.44 10.67 3.15
C GLY A 91 2.57 9.26 3.70
N THR A 92 2.81 9.15 4.99
CA THR A 92 2.93 7.87 5.69
C THR A 92 1.58 7.48 6.29
N LEU A 93 1.22 6.21 6.18
CA LEU A 93 0.00 5.66 6.77
C LEU A 93 0.11 5.63 8.30
N ASP A 94 -0.99 5.93 8.98
CA ASP A 94 -1.15 5.71 10.41
C ASP A 94 -1.46 4.25 10.76
N GLU A 95 -1.61 3.95 12.05
CA GLU A 95 -1.92 2.61 12.57
C GLU A 95 -3.30 2.07 12.12
N ALA A 96 -4.14 2.91 11.51
CA ALA A 96 -5.43 2.54 10.95
C ALA A 96 -5.43 2.55 9.41
N GLY A 97 -4.27 2.71 8.77
CA GLY A 97 -4.14 2.74 7.31
C GLY A 97 -4.66 4.03 6.67
N ASN A 98 -4.73 5.13 7.41
CA ASN A 98 -5.13 6.43 6.88
C ASN A 98 -3.93 7.35 6.66
N VAL A 99 -4.07 8.26 5.69
CA VAL A 99 -3.10 9.33 5.47
C VAL A 99 -3.79 10.56 4.90
N VAL A 100 -3.37 11.74 5.37
CA VAL A 100 -3.82 13.03 4.84
C VAL A 100 -2.63 13.76 4.25
N VAL A 101 -2.68 14.03 2.94
CA VAL A 101 -1.64 14.75 2.23
C VAL A 101 -2.15 16.12 1.82
N THR A 102 -1.48 17.17 2.27
CA THR A 102 -1.79 18.55 1.84
C THR A 102 -1.17 18.79 0.47
N LEU A 103 -2.01 19.06 -0.53
CA LEU A 103 -1.58 19.36 -1.89
C LEU A 103 -1.03 20.79 -1.98
N PRO A 104 -0.07 21.07 -2.88
CA PRO A 104 0.42 22.42 -3.08
C PRO A 104 -0.67 23.33 -3.61
N LYS A 105 -0.48 24.62 -3.40
CA LYS A 105 -1.32 25.67 -3.96
C LYS A 105 -1.19 25.64 -5.48
N LEU A 106 -2.27 25.28 -6.17
CA LEU A 106 -2.32 25.23 -7.63
C LEU A 106 -2.77 26.60 -8.16
N PRO A 107 -1.91 27.35 -8.87
CA PRO A 107 -2.22 28.70 -9.30
C PRO A 107 -3.06 28.76 -10.59
N GLN A 108 -3.01 27.71 -11.41
CA GLN A 108 -3.70 27.68 -12.71
C GLN A 108 -5.08 27.03 -12.55
N THR A 109 -6.08 27.59 -13.22
CA THR A 109 -7.39 26.95 -13.31
C THR A 109 -7.36 25.75 -14.26
N GLY A 110 -8.31 24.85 -14.05
CA GLY A 110 -8.49 23.65 -14.85
C GLY A 110 -8.50 22.37 -14.02
N THR A 111 -8.44 21.25 -14.72
CA THR A 111 -8.52 19.91 -14.12
C THR A 111 -7.12 19.34 -13.89
N TYR A 112 -6.91 18.82 -12.68
CA TYR A 112 -5.71 18.14 -12.24
C TYR A 112 -6.04 16.68 -11.91
N GLN A 113 -5.15 15.77 -12.28
CA GLN A 113 -5.20 14.38 -11.85
C GLN A 113 -4.34 14.23 -10.59
N VAL A 114 -4.92 13.68 -9.53
CA VAL A 114 -4.23 13.35 -8.28
C VAL A 114 -4.13 11.84 -8.22
N GLN A 115 -2.97 11.31 -8.55
CA GLN A 115 -2.68 9.88 -8.46
C GLN A 115 -2.07 9.60 -7.08
N ALA A 116 -2.78 8.82 -6.27
CA ALA A 116 -2.27 8.28 -5.02
C ALA A 116 -1.84 6.83 -5.24
N ARG A 117 -0.57 6.52 -4.98
CA ARG A 117 0.00 5.18 -5.10
C ARG A 117 0.52 4.72 -3.76
N TYR A 118 -0.13 3.71 -3.19
CA TYR A 118 0.43 2.97 -2.07
C TYR A 118 1.57 2.07 -2.58
N GLN A 119 2.75 2.17 -1.97
CA GLN A 119 3.95 1.46 -2.44
C GLN A 119 4.00 -0.01 -2.00
N GLY A 120 3.07 -0.45 -1.14
CA GLY A 120 3.11 -1.77 -0.53
C GLY A 120 3.96 -1.79 0.74
N SER A 121 3.88 -2.92 1.45
CA SER A 121 4.68 -3.25 2.62
C SER A 121 5.10 -4.73 2.58
N ALA A 122 5.81 -5.19 3.61
CA ALA A 122 6.28 -6.58 3.69
C ALA A 122 5.15 -7.61 3.51
N GLY A 123 3.94 -7.32 3.99
CA GLY A 123 2.78 -8.22 3.93
C GLY A 123 1.69 -7.83 2.93
N VAL A 124 1.74 -6.62 2.36
CA VAL A 124 0.63 -6.03 1.61
C VAL A 124 1.12 -5.50 0.27
N ALA A 125 0.46 -5.92 -0.81
CA ALA A 125 0.79 -5.51 -2.17
C ALA A 125 0.49 -4.02 -2.42
N PRO A 126 1.20 -3.37 -3.35
CA PRO A 126 0.93 -1.98 -3.74
C PRO A 126 -0.45 -1.84 -4.41
N SER A 127 -1.04 -0.65 -4.30
CA SER A 127 -2.27 -0.29 -5.00
C SER A 127 -2.25 1.17 -5.44
N THR A 128 -3.14 1.54 -6.36
CA THR A 128 -3.20 2.89 -6.93
C THR A 128 -4.64 3.37 -7.01
N LEU A 129 -4.84 4.64 -6.67
CA LEU A 129 -6.08 5.38 -6.78
C LEU A 129 -5.84 6.63 -7.64
N ASN A 130 -6.73 6.88 -8.60
CA ASN A 130 -6.71 8.11 -9.38
C ASN A 130 -7.92 8.96 -8.99
N LEU A 131 -7.65 10.19 -8.54
CA LEU A 131 -8.64 11.20 -8.19
C LEU A 131 -8.52 12.39 -9.14
N THR A 132 -9.57 13.19 -9.21
CA THR A 132 -9.61 14.40 -10.01
C THR A 132 -9.87 15.60 -9.12
N LEU A 133 -9.08 16.67 -9.30
CA LEU A 133 -9.23 17.94 -8.61
C LEU A 133 -9.47 19.05 -9.64
N THR A 134 -10.55 19.80 -9.49
CA THR A 134 -10.87 20.96 -10.33
C THR A 134 -10.49 22.25 -9.61
N VAL A 135 -9.70 23.09 -10.27
CA VAL A 135 -9.35 24.43 -9.80
C VAL A 135 -10.14 25.46 -10.61
N ARG A 136 -10.97 26.26 -9.94
CA ARG A 136 -11.75 27.34 -10.59
C ARG A 136 -11.88 28.55 -9.66
N SER A 137 -11.91 29.74 -10.26
CA SER A 137 -12.08 31.04 -9.59
C SER A 137 -13.47 31.22 -9.00
#